data_AF-A0A837KFG4-F1
#
_entry.id   AF-A0A837KFG4-F1
#
_cell.length_a   1.000
_cell.length_b   1.000
_cell.length_c   1.000
_cell.angle_alpha   90.00
_cell.angle_beta   90.00
_cell.angle_gamma   90.00
#
_symmetry.space_group_name_H-M   'P 1'
#
loop_
_entity.id
_entity.type
_entity.pdbx_description
1 polymer ?
#
loop_
_entity_poly.entity_id
_entity_poly.type
_entity_poly.pdbx_seq_one_letter_code
_entity_poly.pdbx_strand_id
1 'polypeptide(L)'
;MKLLMNTSPFRLEQGYELGFGPSVFDTMAEVILAFRAPWQDILFSYTNWDREFDPHRENLIKDSVHFFHADMIYDPNQTICLRVKEILLHHYAPGSDLRANEALMDQMLARFREVPLDELDDELLRKIGTAVHEMNSFYMLEDRDEATQTFVKNRLVETTSSTWLYPFERPVNLKNQLWYRANTKEEILQSFELTSWMFACVIVNRNARVEDYCYLLDYTEEHGDEHDGMVLYMSAKWPELFKDDVLPKLQILLGDKLEIIK
;
A
#
# COMPACT_ATOMS: atom_id res chain seq x y z
N MET A 1 16.61 13.47 -9.11
CA MET A 1 16.64 12.47 -8.01
C MET A 1 17.92 12.68 -7.24
N LYS A 2 17.90 12.52 -5.91
CA LYS A 2 19.07 12.70 -5.05
C LYS A 2 19.40 11.41 -4.33
N LEU A 3 20.62 10.91 -4.47
CA LEU A 3 21.12 9.75 -3.74
C LEU A 3 22.02 10.23 -2.60
N LEU A 4 21.54 10.08 -1.37
CA LEU A 4 22.26 10.40 -0.16
C LEU A 4 23.03 9.16 0.31
N MET A 5 24.35 9.25 0.21
CA MET A 5 25.29 8.19 0.58
C MET A 5 25.83 8.33 2.00
N ASN A 6 25.55 9.46 2.66
CA ASN A 6 25.98 9.78 4.03
C ASN A 6 24.97 9.38 5.10
N THR A 7 23.90 8.67 4.73
CA THR A 7 22.86 8.17 5.63
C THR A 7 22.93 6.66 5.78
N SER A 8 22.33 6.12 6.85
CA SER A 8 22.15 4.69 7.05
C SER A 8 20.70 4.44 7.49
N PRO A 9 19.85 3.84 6.64
CA PRO A 9 20.12 3.37 5.26
C PRO A 9 20.44 4.49 4.24
N PHE A 10 20.99 4.13 3.07
CA PHE A 10 21.13 5.07 1.95
C PHE A 10 19.73 5.49 1.46
N ARG A 11 19.61 6.71 0.93
CA ARG A 11 18.31 7.27 0.52
C ARG A 11 18.35 7.73 -0.93
N LEU A 12 17.40 7.30 -1.75
CA LEU A 12 17.16 7.88 -3.07
C LEU A 12 15.85 8.68 -3.03
N GLU A 13 15.98 10.00 -3.00
CA GLU A 13 14.88 10.95 -2.88
C GLU A 13 14.36 11.40 -4.25
N GLN A 14 13.05 11.46 -4.37
CA GLN A 14 12.30 11.86 -5.56
C GLN A 14 11.18 12.82 -5.13
N GLY A 15 11.15 14.04 -5.67
CA GLY A 15 10.00 14.93 -5.44
C GLY A 15 8.71 14.30 -5.97
N TYR A 16 7.54 14.69 -5.44
CA TYR A 16 6.24 14.13 -5.84
C TYR A 16 6.03 14.02 -7.34
N GLU A 17 6.36 15.08 -8.07
CA GLU A 17 6.23 15.16 -9.54
C GLU A 17 6.99 14.06 -10.28
N LEU A 18 8.01 13.47 -9.64
CA LEU A 18 8.94 12.50 -10.22
C LEU A 18 8.87 11.12 -9.56
N GLY A 19 8.20 10.99 -8.42
CA GLY A 19 8.15 9.76 -7.62
C GLY A 19 6.75 9.14 -7.51
N PHE A 20 5.69 9.90 -7.78
CA PHE A 20 4.32 9.49 -7.48
C PHE A 20 3.62 8.79 -8.67
N GLY A 21 2.97 7.67 -8.38
CA GLY A 21 2.04 6.98 -9.29
C GLY A 21 2.68 6.18 -10.44
N PRO A 22 1.86 5.72 -11.41
CA PRO A 22 2.29 4.78 -12.46
C PRO A 22 3.42 5.27 -13.37
N SER A 23 3.62 6.59 -13.44
CA SER A 23 4.64 7.21 -14.30
C SER A 23 6.08 6.78 -13.96
N VAL A 24 6.31 6.31 -12.73
CA VAL A 24 7.65 5.93 -12.24
C VAL A 24 7.92 4.44 -12.22
N PHE A 25 6.90 3.62 -12.46
CA PHE A 25 6.96 2.16 -12.26
C PHE A 25 8.07 1.52 -13.09
N ASP A 26 8.20 1.92 -14.35
CA ASP A 26 9.22 1.39 -15.26
C ASP A 26 10.63 1.67 -14.75
N THR A 27 10.89 2.92 -14.34
CA THR A 27 12.18 3.32 -13.78
C THR A 27 12.47 2.61 -12.46
N MET A 28 11.47 2.48 -11.59
CA MET A 28 11.64 1.82 -10.30
C MET A 28 11.91 0.32 -10.46
N ALA A 29 11.28 -0.34 -11.42
CA ALA A 29 11.56 -1.74 -11.72
C ALA A 29 13.02 -1.95 -12.16
N GLU A 30 13.55 -1.06 -13.01
CA GLU A 30 14.96 -1.09 -13.42
C GLU A 30 15.91 -0.79 -12.24
N VAL A 31 15.54 0.16 -11.36
CA VAL A 31 16.30 0.46 -10.14
C VAL A 31 16.40 -0.78 -9.26
N ILE A 32 15.30 -1.49 -9.00
CA ILE A 32 15.30 -2.74 -8.21
C ILE A 32 16.19 -3.80 -8.88
N LEU A 33 16.08 -3.97 -10.20
CA LEU A 33 16.89 -4.95 -10.95
C LEU A 33 18.38 -4.65 -10.87
N ALA A 34 18.80 -3.39 -10.72
CA ALA A 34 20.20 -3.03 -10.56
C ALA A 34 20.85 -3.66 -9.29
N PHE A 35 20.06 -3.92 -8.24
CA PHE A 35 20.55 -4.56 -7.00
C PHE A 35 20.75 -6.06 -7.12
N ARG A 36 20.10 -6.71 -8.10
CA ARG A 36 20.03 -8.17 -8.17
C ARG A 36 21.12 -8.75 -9.06
N ALA A 37 21.83 -9.75 -8.54
CA ALA A 37 22.64 -10.67 -9.34
C ALA A 37 21.79 -11.83 -9.91
N PRO A 38 22.17 -12.47 -11.05
CA PRO A 38 21.35 -13.50 -11.70
C PRO A 38 20.94 -14.69 -10.81
N TRP A 39 21.76 -15.05 -9.82
CA TRP A 39 21.52 -16.15 -8.87
C TRP A 39 20.73 -15.75 -7.62
N GLN A 40 20.33 -14.49 -7.51
CA GLN A 40 19.52 -13.97 -6.40
C GLN A 40 18.05 -13.89 -6.80
N ASP A 41 17.20 -13.95 -5.78
CA ASP A 41 15.76 -13.68 -5.88
C ASP A 41 15.46 -12.27 -5.35
N ILE A 42 14.48 -11.61 -5.98
CA ILE A 42 13.81 -10.42 -5.44
C ILE A 42 12.50 -10.91 -4.83
N LEU A 43 12.33 -10.69 -3.52
CA LEU A 43 11.12 -11.05 -2.79
C LEU A 43 10.39 -9.79 -2.36
N PHE A 44 9.21 -9.54 -2.92
CA PHE A 44 8.33 -8.47 -2.50
C PHE A 44 7.56 -8.87 -1.25
N SER A 45 7.28 -7.88 -0.41
CA SER A 45 6.43 -8.04 0.76
C SER A 45 4.96 -7.76 0.41
N TYR A 46 4.07 -8.62 0.90
CA TYR A 46 2.66 -8.32 1.09
C TYR A 46 2.36 -8.45 2.58
N THR A 47 1.80 -7.40 3.17
CA THR A 47 1.55 -7.37 4.62
C THR A 47 0.11 -7.74 4.94
N ASN A 48 -0.07 -8.73 5.81
CA ASN A 48 -1.35 -9.02 6.43
C ASN A 48 -1.44 -8.33 7.79
N TRP A 49 -2.48 -7.53 7.95
CA TRP A 49 -2.82 -6.79 9.15
C TRP A 49 -3.94 -7.49 9.92
N ASP A 50 -3.88 -7.43 11.24
CA ASP A 50 -4.97 -7.84 12.11
C ASP A 50 -5.92 -6.67 12.33
N ARG A 51 -7.13 -6.77 11.77
CA ARG A 51 -8.17 -5.74 11.81
C ARG A 51 -8.60 -5.40 13.24
N GLU A 52 -8.60 -6.38 14.14
CA GLU A 52 -9.05 -6.19 15.51
C GLU A 52 -8.06 -5.39 16.36
N PHE A 53 -6.78 -5.34 15.94
CA PHE A 53 -5.72 -4.61 16.63
C PHE A 53 -5.34 -3.30 15.97
N ASP A 54 -6.06 -2.87 14.93
CA ASP A 54 -5.78 -1.61 14.24
C ASP A 54 -6.01 -0.40 15.17
N PRO A 55 -4.93 0.30 15.59
CA PRO A 55 -5.04 1.40 16.54
C PRO A 55 -5.75 2.63 15.96
N HIS A 56 -5.91 2.69 14.64
CA HIS A 56 -6.51 3.82 13.94
C HIS A 56 -7.94 3.51 13.45
N ARG A 57 -8.48 2.32 13.74
CA ARG A 57 -9.78 1.87 13.23
C ARG A 57 -10.91 2.89 13.42
N GLU A 58 -11.02 3.49 14.59
CA GLU A 58 -12.09 4.46 14.86
C GLU A 58 -11.94 5.76 14.04
N ASN A 59 -10.70 6.20 13.79
CA ASN A 59 -10.46 7.35 12.91
C ASN A 59 -10.76 6.99 11.45
N LEU A 60 -10.31 5.82 10.99
CA LEU A 60 -10.57 5.32 9.64
C LEU A 60 -12.06 5.15 9.35
N ILE A 61 -12.86 4.74 10.34
CA ILE A 61 -14.33 4.68 10.24
C ILE A 61 -14.94 6.08 10.04
N LYS A 62 -14.45 7.08 10.78
CA LYS A 62 -14.89 8.47 10.62
C LYS A 62 -14.50 9.04 9.26
N ASP A 63 -13.26 8.81 8.84
CA ASP A 63 -12.77 9.24 7.53
C ASP A 63 -13.56 8.56 6.40
N SER A 64 -13.90 7.28 6.56
CA SER A 64 -14.70 6.53 5.58
C SER A 64 -16.09 7.13 5.36
N VAL A 65 -16.79 7.55 6.43
CA VAL A 65 -18.09 8.23 6.26
C VAL A 65 -17.92 9.62 5.65
N HIS A 66 -16.88 10.37 6.02
CA HIS A 66 -16.57 11.67 5.40
C HIS A 66 -16.31 11.52 3.90
N PHE A 67 -15.47 10.57 3.50
CA PHE A 67 -15.13 10.33 2.10
C PHE A 67 -16.31 9.81 1.29
N PHE A 68 -17.15 8.94 1.87
CA PHE A 68 -18.37 8.49 1.20
C PHE A 68 -19.39 9.62 1.01
N HIS A 69 -19.59 10.46 2.03
CA HIS A 69 -20.47 11.62 1.97
C HIS A 69 -20.03 12.62 0.89
N ALA A 70 -18.72 12.87 0.79
CA ALA A 70 -18.11 13.72 -0.23
C ALA A 70 -17.99 13.09 -1.64
N ASP A 71 -18.53 11.87 -1.84
CA ASP A 71 -18.45 11.13 -3.11
C ASP A 71 -17.02 10.83 -3.59
N MET A 72 -16.11 10.60 -2.65
CA MET A 72 -14.69 10.31 -2.91
C MET A 72 -14.32 8.82 -2.81
N ILE A 73 -15.31 7.94 -2.64
CA ILE A 73 -15.10 6.49 -2.58
C ILE A 73 -15.20 5.89 -3.98
N TYR A 74 -14.18 5.13 -4.38
CA TYR A 74 -14.18 4.39 -5.64
C TYR A 74 -15.08 3.14 -5.52
N ASP A 75 -16.30 3.24 -6.02
CA ASP A 75 -17.30 2.15 -5.99
C ASP A 75 -17.89 1.90 -7.40
N PRO A 76 -17.09 1.34 -8.34
CA PRO A 76 -17.52 1.16 -9.73
C PRO A 76 -18.71 0.21 -9.88
N ASN A 77 -18.87 -0.74 -8.94
CA ASN A 77 -19.95 -1.72 -8.94
C ASN A 77 -21.16 -1.30 -8.09
N GLN A 78 -21.12 -0.10 -7.48
CA GLN A 78 -22.18 0.45 -6.63
C GLN A 78 -22.54 -0.44 -5.41
N THR A 79 -21.64 -1.32 -4.97
CA THR A 79 -21.92 -2.26 -3.88
C THR A 79 -21.89 -1.57 -2.52
N ILE A 80 -20.95 -0.64 -2.32
CA ILE A 80 -20.87 0.18 -1.11
C ILE A 80 -22.07 1.14 -1.07
N CYS A 81 -22.36 1.79 -2.20
CA CYS A 81 -23.49 2.69 -2.38
C CYS A 81 -24.82 2.00 -2.04
N LEU A 82 -25.05 0.80 -2.57
CA LEU A 82 -26.21 -0.02 -2.23
C LEU A 82 -26.25 -0.34 -0.73
N ARG A 83 -25.12 -0.73 -0.14
CA ARG A 83 -25.08 -1.02 1.30
C ARG A 83 -25.44 0.18 2.17
N VAL A 84 -24.98 1.38 1.82
CA VAL A 84 -25.31 2.60 2.54
C VAL A 84 -26.80 2.94 2.38
N LYS A 85 -27.36 2.78 1.18
CA LYS A 85 -28.80 2.92 0.92
C LYS A 85 -29.65 2.01 1.82
N GLU A 86 -29.26 0.75 1.97
CA GLU A 86 -29.93 -0.19 2.88
C GLU A 86 -29.86 0.27 4.34
N ILE A 87 -28.72 0.79 4.80
CA ILE A 87 -28.55 1.31 6.16
C ILE A 87 -29.47 2.52 6.38
N LEU A 88 -29.51 3.45 5.44
CA LEU A 88 -30.38 4.63 5.48
C LEU A 88 -31.86 4.21 5.54
N LEU A 89 -32.28 3.28 4.68
CA LEU A 89 -33.66 2.80 4.67
C LEU A 89 -34.04 2.14 5.99
N HIS A 90 -33.19 1.27 6.54
CA HIS A 90 -33.47 0.64 7.84
C HIS A 90 -33.48 1.62 9.01
N HIS A 91 -32.71 2.71 8.92
CA HIS A 91 -32.70 3.76 9.95
C HIS A 91 -33.98 4.60 9.92
N TYR A 92 -34.38 5.09 8.73
CA TYR A 92 -35.52 6.01 8.60
C TYR A 92 -36.87 5.33 8.37
N ALA A 93 -36.89 4.08 7.90
CA ALA A 93 -38.10 3.28 7.69
C ALA A 93 -37.88 1.80 8.08
N PRO A 94 -37.77 1.49 9.39
CA PRO A 94 -37.55 0.13 9.86
C PRO A 94 -38.63 -0.85 9.38
N GLY A 95 -38.21 -2.00 8.83
CA GLY A 95 -39.12 -3.06 8.35
C GLY A 95 -39.58 -2.92 6.89
N SER A 96 -39.15 -1.87 6.18
CA SER A 96 -39.38 -1.74 4.74
C SER A 96 -38.62 -2.79 3.93
N ASP A 97 -39.25 -3.31 2.87
CA ASP A 97 -38.61 -4.22 1.91
C ASP A 97 -37.65 -3.45 0.99
N LEU A 98 -36.38 -3.85 0.97
CA LEU A 98 -35.34 -3.25 0.13
C LEU A 98 -35.75 -3.20 -1.35
N ARG A 99 -36.36 -4.29 -1.86
CA ARG A 99 -36.69 -4.42 -3.30
C ARG A 99 -37.87 -3.55 -3.73
N ALA A 100 -38.75 -3.22 -2.79
CA ALA A 100 -39.93 -2.39 -3.07
C ALA A 100 -39.65 -0.88 -2.92
N ASN A 101 -38.48 -0.51 -2.37
CA ASN A 101 -38.19 0.86 -1.93
C ASN A 101 -36.93 1.47 -2.57
N GLU A 102 -36.57 1.04 -3.78
CA GLU A 102 -35.38 1.53 -4.50
C GLU A 102 -35.40 3.05 -4.68
N ALA A 103 -36.52 3.63 -5.14
CA ALA A 103 -36.65 5.07 -5.30
C ALA A 103 -36.55 5.84 -3.97
N LEU A 104 -37.02 5.25 -2.87
CA LEU A 104 -36.91 5.85 -1.54
C LEU A 104 -35.46 5.81 -1.03
N MET A 105 -34.75 4.71 -1.27
CA MET A 105 -33.33 4.57 -0.98
C MET A 105 -32.49 5.63 -1.70
N ASP A 106 -32.77 5.89 -2.97
CA ASP A 106 -32.08 6.93 -3.75
C ASP A 106 -32.34 8.33 -3.19
N GLN A 107 -33.59 8.64 -2.82
CA GLN A 107 -33.94 9.91 -2.18
C GLN A 107 -33.24 10.10 -0.84
N MET A 108 -33.16 9.04 -0.03
CA MET A 108 -32.46 9.07 1.25
C MET A 108 -30.95 9.28 1.07
N LEU A 109 -30.33 8.64 0.08
CA LEU A 109 -28.91 8.85 -0.22
C LEU A 109 -28.64 10.27 -0.70
N ALA A 110 -29.47 10.81 -1.59
CA ALA A 110 -29.35 12.19 -2.05
C ALA A 110 -29.42 13.18 -0.87
N ARG A 111 -30.42 13.00 0.01
CA ARG A 111 -30.55 13.82 1.22
C ARG A 111 -29.33 13.66 2.15
N PHE A 112 -28.84 12.44 2.34
CA PHE A 112 -27.65 12.19 3.16
C PHE A 112 -26.44 13.00 2.67
N ARG A 113 -26.24 13.10 1.34
CA ARG A 113 -25.14 13.87 0.73
C ARG A 113 -25.34 15.39 0.80
N GLU A 114 -26.58 15.87 0.84
CA GLU A 114 -26.89 17.30 0.91
C GLU A 114 -26.80 17.89 2.33
N VAL A 115 -27.11 17.08 3.34
CA VAL A 115 -27.12 17.53 4.75
C VAL A 115 -25.69 17.56 5.30
N PRO A 116 -25.28 18.63 6.00
CA PRO A 116 -24.01 18.67 6.71
C PRO A 116 -23.84 17.50 7.68
N LEU A 117 -22.65 16.91 7.73
CA LEU A 117 -22.41 15.71 8.54
C LEU A 117 -22.63 15.93 10.03
N ASP A 118 -22.39 17.14 10.55
CA ASP A 118 -22.62 17.51 11.96
C ASP A 118 -24.11 17.65 12.33
N GLU A 119 -25.01 17.66 11.34
CA GLU A 119 -26.46 17.64 11.54
C GLU A 119 -27.08 16.24 11.47
N LEU A 120 -26.27 15.21 11.16
CA LEU A 120 -26.71 13.83 11.05
C LEU A 120 -26.54 13.07 12.37
N ASP A 121 -27.32 12.01 12.55
CA ASP A 121 -27.26 11.15 13.74
C ASP A 121 -25.92 10.42 13.84
N ASP A 122 -25.23 10.58 14.99
CA ASP A 122 -23.91 9.97 15.24
C ASP A 122 -23.91 8.43 15.11
N GLU A 123 -25.00 7.77 15.54
CA GLU A 123 -25.10 6.31 15.45
C GLU A 123 -25.23 5.86 13.98
N LEU A 124 -26.02 6.59 13.18
CA LEU A 124 -26.12 6.40 11.75
C LEU A 124 -24.77 6.61 11.05
N LEU A 125 -24.08 7.71 11.35
CA LEU A 125 -22.76 8.00 10.79
C LEU A 125 -21.76 6.89 11.10
N ARG A 126 -21.74 6.41 12.34
CA ARG A 126 -20.89 5.29 12.74
C ARG A 126 -21.25 4.01 11.99
N LYS A 127 -22.53 3.68 11.81
CA LYS A 127 -22.97 2.50 11.04
C LYS A 127 -22.54 2.56 9.58
N ILE A 128 -22.71 3.73 8.94
CA ILE A 128 -22.30 3.96 7.57
C ILE A 128 -20.77 3.87 7.46
N GLY A 129 -20.05 4.59 8.33
CA GLY A 129 -18.59 4.59 8.35
C GLY A 129 -18.00 3.19 8.52
N THR A 130 -18.55 2.39 9.44
CA THR A 130 -18.13 0.99 9.62
C THR A 130 -18.36 0.17 8.35
N ALA A 131 -19.54 0.27 7.74
CA ALA A 131 -19.85 -0.50 6.54
C ALA A 131 -18.96 -0.10 5.34
N VAL A 132 -18.75 1.20 5.13
CA VAL A 132 -17.87 1.71 4.07
C VAL A 132 -16.43 1.25 4.33
N HIS A 133 -15.93 1.41 5.57
CA HIS A 133 -14.57 1.01 5.94
C HIS A 133 -14.33 -0.48 5.69
N GLU A 134 -15.24 -1.33 6.14
CA GLU A 134 -15.14 -2.79 5.99
C GLU A 134 -15.18 -3.26 4.54
N MET A 135 -15.92 -2.55 3.67
CA MET A 135 -16.04 -2.91 2.26
C MET A 135 -14.95 -2.29 1.38
N ASN A 136 -14.29 -1.23 1.85
CA ASN A 136 -13.26 -0.50 1.09
C ASN A 136 -11.83 -0.78 1.58
N SER A 137 -11.65 -1.51 2.69
CA SER A 137 -10.35 -1.78 3.29
C SER A 137 -9.90 -3.23 3.09
N PHE A 138 -8.62 -3.41 2.77
CA PHE A 138 -7.98 -4.72 2.63
C PHE A 138 -6.96 -4.90 3.76
N TYR A 139 -7.25 -5.82 4.68
CA TYR A 139 -6.36 -6.14 5.80
C TYR A 139 -5.50 -7.36 5.50
N MET A 140 -6.05 -8.36 4.81
CA MET A 140 -5.35 -9.58 4.45
C MET A 140 -5.34 -9.79 2.93
N LEU A 141 -4.47 -10.69 2.47
CA LEU A 141 -4.45 -11.11 1.07
C LEU A 141 -5.81 -11.68 0.65
N GLU A 142 -6.47 -12.40 1.54
CA GLU A 142 -7.80 -12.99 1.32
C GLU A 142 -8.89 -11.94 1.04
N ASP A 143 -8.69 -10.68 1.45
CA ASP A 143 -9.62 -9.59 1.18
C ASP A 143 -9.49 -9.07 -0.28
N ARG A 144 -8.38 -9.37 -0.97
CA ARG A 144 -8.11 -8.92 -2.35
C ARG A 144 -8.86 -9.74 -3.38
N ASP A 145 -8.92 -9.24 -4.61
CA ASP A 145 -9.45 -9.97 -5.76
C ASP A 145 -8.65 -11.26 -6.04
N GLU A 146 -9.28 -12.20 -6.75
CA GLU A 146 -8.71 -13.52 -7.04
C GLU A 146 -7.39 -13.45 -7.82
N ALA A 147 -7.23 -12.47 -8.72
CA ALA A 147 -6.02 -12.35 -9.52
C ALA A 147 -4.82 -11.95 -8.63
N THR A 148 -5.02 -10.97 -7.75
CA THR A 148 -4.02 -10.56 -6.75
C THR A 148 -3.66 -11.72 -5.81
N GLN A 149 -4.67 -12.41 -5.27
CA GLN A 149 -4.44 -13.59 -4.42
C GLN A 149 -3.62 -14.67 -5.13
N THR A 150 -3.99 -15.00 -6.36
CA THR A 150 -3.33 -16.04 -7.16
C THR A 150 -1.90 -15.64 -7.49
N PHE A 151 -1.66 -14.37 -7.84
CA PHE A 151 -0.34 -13.86 -8.16
C PHE A 151 0.64 -14.05 -7.00
N VAL A 152 0.25 -13.63 -5.79
CA VAL A 152 1.06 -13.73 -4.57
C VAL A 152 1.22 -15.19 -4.13
N LYS A 153 0.11 -15.95 -4.01
CA LYS A 153 0.15 -17.35 -3.50
C LYS A 153 1.02 -18.26 -4.36
N ASN A 154 0.96 -18.13 -5.70
CA ASN A 154 1.77 -18.95 -6.60
C ASN A 154 3.27 -18.63 -6.56
N ARG A 155 3.64 -17.46 -6.00
CA ARG A 155 5.03 -16.98 -5.92
C ARG A 155 5.56 -16.92 -4.50
N LEU A 156 4.76 -17.32 -3.52
CA LEU A 156 5.10 -17.27 -2.10
C LEU A 156 6.36 -18.10 -1.83
N VAL A 157 7.32 -17.49 -1.15
CA VAL A 157 8.59 -18.12 -0.75
C VAL A 157 8.63 -18.32 0.76
N GLU A 158 8.26 -17.29 1.54
CA GLU A 158 8.31 -17.34 3.00
C GLU A 158 7.16 -16.53 3.60
N THR A 159 6.64 -16.99 4.75
CA THR A 159 5.73 -16.20 5.60
C THR A 159 6.42 -15.95 6.92
N THR A 160 6.49 -14.69 7.34
CA THR A 160 7.15 -14.28 8.59
C THR A 160 6.16 -13.59 9.53
N SER A 161 6.11 -14.04 10.78
CA SER A 161 5.20 -13.47 11.80
C SER A 161 5.94 -12.73 12.92
N SER A 162 7.25 -12.88 13.03
CA SER A 162 8.09 -12.28 14.07
C SER A 162 9.28 -11.51 13.53
N THR A 163 9.73 -11.83 12.31
CA THR A 163 10.82 -11.13 11.64
C THR A 163 10.33 -9.76 11.19
N TRP A 164 11.03 -8.72 11.61
CA TRP A 164 10.78 -7.34 11.22
C TRP A 164 12.09 -6.72 10.74
N LEU A 165 12.16 -6.39 9.45
CA LEU A 165 13.43 -6.00 8.80
C LEU A 165 13.64 -4.47 8.73
N TYR A 166 12.60 -3.70 9.08
CA TYR A 166 12.56 -2.25 8.91
C TYR A 166 13.21 -1.55 10.11
N PRO A 167 13.77 -0.34 9.92
CA PRO A 167 14.46 0.38 10.98
C PRO A 167 13.52 1.01 12.03
N PHE A 168 12.21 1.00 11.79
CA PHE A 168 11.20 1.53 12.71
C PHE A 168 10.53 0.43 13.53
N GLU A 169 9.74 0.82 14.53
CA GLU A 169 9.06 -0.14 15.41
C GLU A 169 8.10 -1.04 14.63
N ARG A 170 8.06 -2.32 15.01
CA ARG A 170 7.13 -3.28 14.43
C ARG A 170 5.70 -2.87 14.80
N PRO A 171 4.79 -2.71 13.83
CA PRO A 171 3.40 -2.38 14.13
C PRO A 171 2.72 -3.47 14.97
N VAL A 172 1.92 -3.04 15.95
CA VAL A 172 1.22 -3.93 16.89
C VAL A 172 0.17 -4.81 16.20
N ASN A 173 -0.43 -4.32 15.12
CA ASN A 173 -1.43 -5.02 14.32
C ASN A 173 -0.82 -5.83 13.17
N LEU A 174 0.50 -5.95 13.08
CA LEU A 174 1.12 -6.80 12.06
C LEU A 174 0.89 -8.28 12.37
N LYS A 175 0.03 -8.94 11.57
CA LYS A 175 -0.24 -10.37 11.69
C LYS A 175 0.91 -11.21 11.11
N ASN A 176 1.27 -10.97 9.85
CA ASN A 176 2.43 -11.56 9.19
C ASN A 176 2.79 -10.80 7.91
N GLN A 177 3.98 -11.07 7.38
CA GLN A 177 4.43 -10.63 6.07
C GLN A 177 4.63 -11.85 5.17
N LEU A 178 4.04 -11.80 3.99
CA LEU A 178 4.21 -12.76 2.92
C LEU A 178 5.30 -12.25 1.98
N TRP A 179 6.33 -13.05 1.77
CA TRP A 179 7.45 -12.73 0.87
C TRP A 179 7.32 -13.57 -0.39
N TYR A 180 7.02 -12.92 -1.52
CA TYR A 180 6.76 -13.58 -2.79
C TYR A 180 7.74 -13.12 -3.87
N ARG A 181 8.12 -14.04 -4.77
CA ARG A 181 9.16 -13.82 -5.77
C ARG A 181 8.65 -12.96 -6.95
N ALA A 182 9.42 -11.94 -7.34
CA ALA A 182 9.20 -11.18 -8.58
C ALA A 182 10.56 -10.81 -9.19
N ASN A 183 11.10 -11.69 -10.02
CA ASN A 183 12.47 -11.60 -10.51
C ASN A 183 12.59 -10.83 -11.83
N THR A 184 11.56 -10.79 -12.67
CA THR A 184 11.62 -10.05 -13.94
C THR A 184 11.01 -8.66 -13.82
N LYS A 185 11.31 -7.78 -14.78
CA LYS A 185 10.72 -6.45 -14.85
C LYS A 185 9.19 -6.53 -14.87
N GLU A 186 8.64 -7.45 -15.65
CA GLU A 186 7.19 -7.65 -15.79
C GLU A 186 6.56 -8.11 -14.48
N GLU A 187 7.22 -9.00 -13.73
CA GLU A 187 6.74 -9.46 -12.42
C GLU A 187 6.78 -8.34 -11.37
N ILE A 188 7.80 -7.48 -11.44
CA ILE A 188 7.93 -6.30 -10.57
C ILE A 188 6.80 -5.30 -10.88
N LEU A 189 6.56 -5.00 -12.17
CA LEU A 189 5.47 -4.12 -12.58
C LEU A 189 4.10 -4.66 -12.14
N GLN A 190 3.86 -5.97 -12.33
CA GLN A 190 2.65 -6.63 -11.82
C GLN A 190 2.53 -6.55 -10.29
N SER A 191 3.64 -6.56 -9.57
CA SER A 191 3.61 -6.35 -8.11
C SER A 191 3.11 -4.96 -7.76
N PHE A 192 3.60 -3.91 -8.43
CA PHE A 192 3.13 -2.53 -8.18
C PHE A 192 1.64 -2.35 -8.49
N GLU A 193 1.16 -2.99 -9.56
CA GLU A 193 -0.24 -2.89 -10.00
C GLU A 193 -1.21 -3.65 -9.09
N LEU A 194 -0.84 -4.84 -8.63
CA LEU A 194 -1.75 -5.73 -7.90
C LEU A 194 -1.72 -5.54 -6.39
N THR A 195 -0.58 -5.18 -5.80
CA THR A 195 -0.45 -5.15 -4.33
C THR A 195 -0.39 -3.73 -3.80
N SER A 196 0.65 -2.99 -4.17
CA SER A 196 0.86 -1.59 -3.83
C SER A 196 2.08 -1.06 -4.59
N TRP A 197 2.03 0.21 -4.97
CA TRP A 197 3.14 0.90 -5.61
C TRP A 197 4.09 1.57 -4.63
N MET A 198 3.65 1.81 -3.38
CA MET A 198 4.55 1.83 -2.23
C MET A 198 4.87 0.39 -1.87
N PHE A 199 6.15 0.02 -1.86
CA PHE A 199 6.55 -1.37 -1.76
C PHE A 199 7.77 -1.52 -0.87
N ALA A 200 7.93 -2.73 -0.36
CA ALA A 200 9.21 -3.17 0.15
C ALA A 200 9.56 -4.53 -0.42
N CYS A 201 10.83 -4.69 -0.82
CA CYS A 201 11.36 -5.95 -1.31
C CYS A 201 12.77 -6.21 -0.81
N VAL A 202 13.12 -7.49 -0.66
CA VAL A 202 14.47 -7.92 -0.31
C VAL A 202 15.14 -8.62 -1.50
N ILE A 203 16.45 -8.43 -1.62
CA ILE A 203 17.30 -9.15 -2.57
C ILE A 203 18.08 -10.17 -1.75
N VAL A 204 17.87 -11.45 -2.05
CA VAL A 204 18.39 -12.56 -1.24
C VAL A 204 18.97 -13.65 -2.13
N ASN A 205 19.96 -14.38 -1.63
CA ASN A 205 20.44 -15.57 -2.32
C ASN A 205 19.32 -16.61 -2.40
N ARG A 206 19.21 -17.33 -3.52
CA ARG A 206 18.21 -18.39 -3.66
C ARG A 206 18.29 -19.38 -2.49
N ASN A 207 17.13 -19.73 -1.94
CA ASN A 207 16.95 -20.61 -0.78
C ASN A 207 17.46 -20.07 0.56
N ALA A 208 17.97 -18.83 0.65
CA ALA A 208 18.23 -18.20 1.93
C ALA A 208 16.94 -17.59 2.52
N ARG A 209 16.93 -17.40 3.84
CA ARG A 209 15.82 -16.77 4.56
C ARG A 209 15.77 -15.28 4.26
N VAL A 210 14.59 -14.67 4.37
CA VAL A 210 14.42 -13.22 4.12
C VAL A 210 15.30 -12.35 5.03
N GLU A 211 15.58 -12.79 6.25
CA GLU A 211 16.48 -12.10 7.21
C GLU A 211 17.95 -12.10 6.78
N ASP A 212 18.34 -12.98 5.86
CA ASP A 212 19.68 -13.06 5.30
C ASP A 212 19.84 -12.21 4.02
N TYR A 213 18.97 -11.21 3.82
CA TYR A 213 19.00 -10.33 2.66
C TYR A 213 20.39 -9.70 2.44
N CYS A 214 20.73 -9.49 1.17
CA CYS A 214 21.86 -8.66 0.76
C CYS A 214 21.45 -7.19 0.73
N TYR A 215 20.25 -6.92 0.22
CA TYR A 215 19.63 -5.59 0.21
C TYR A 215 18.17 -5.66 0.66
N LEU A 216 17.72 -4.64 1.40
CA LEU A 216 16.32 -4.34 1.65
C LEU A 216 16.02 -2.97 1.03
N LEU A 217 15.01 -2.95 0.18
CA LEU A 217 14.50 -1.77 -0.52
C LEU A 217 13.12 -1.46 0.03
N ASP A 218 12.90 -0.24 0.49
CA ASP A 218 11.64 0.23 1.06
C ASP A 218 11.28 1.58 0.44
N TYR A 219 10.24 1.60 -0.39
CA TYR A 219 9.78 2.75 -1.15
C TYR A 219 8.50 3.30 -0.52
N THR A 220 8.62 4.48 0.06
CA THR A 220 7.57 5.12 0.86
C THR A 220 7.48 6.62 0.58
N GLU A 221 6.46 7.24 1.14
CA GLU A 221 6.22 8.68 1.10
C GLU A 221 6.73 9.32 2.41
N GLU A 222 7.36 10.49 2.29
CA GLU A 222 7.72 11.36 3.42
C GLU A 222 7.07 12.73 3.28
N HIS A 223 6.55 13.23 4.39
CA HIS A 223 5.97 14.56 4.52
C HIS A 223 6.75 15.33 5.58
N GLY A 224 7.31 16.48 5.22
CA GLY A 224 8.08 17.30 6.15
C GLY A 224 8.65 18.57 5.51
N ASP A 225 9.04 19.52 6.36
CA ASP A 225 9.56 20.82 5.91
C ASP A 225 10.89 20.69 5.15
N GLU A 226 11.70 19.66 5.46
CA GLU A 226 13.01 19.41 4.84
C GLU A 226 12.96 18.37 3.72
N HIS A 227 12.00 17.43 3.80
CA HIS A 227 11.84 16.32 2.87
C HIS A 227 10.36 16.13 2.55
N ASP A 228 10.00 16.31 1.28
CA ASP A 228 8.63 16.18 0.81
C ASP A 228 8.62 15.43 -0.52
N GLY A 229 8.02 14.24 -0.55
CA GLY A 229 7.97 13.38 -1.73
C GLY A 229 8.19 11.90 -1.43
N MET A 230 8.65 11.17 -2.45
CA MET A 230 8.89 9.73 -2.37
C MET A 230 10.37 9.44 -2.10
N VAL A 231 10.62 8.44 -1.27
CA VAL A 231 11.97 8.00 -0.92
C VAL A 231 12.10 6.50 -1.06
N LEU A 232 13.19 6.05 -1.68
CA LEU A 232 13.64 4.67 -1.64
C LEU A 232 14.76 4.55 -0.61
N TYR A 233 14.46 3.90 0.51
CA TYR A 233 15.44 3.47 1.50
C TYR A 233 16.14 2.20 1.04
N MET A 234 17.48 2.22 1.05
CA MET A 234 18.33 1.14 0.57
C MET A 234 19.23 0.68 1.71
N SER A 235 18.81 -0.38 2.41
CA SER A 235 19.61 -1.03 3.44
C SER A 235 20.49 -2.09 2.78
N ALA A 236 21.80 -2.04 3.04
CA ALA A 236 22.76 -3.01 2.53
C ALA A 236 23.44 -3.73 3.69
N LYS A 237 23.44 -5.06 3.68
CA LYS A 237 24.16 -5.86 4.69
C LYS A 237 25.67 -5.60 4.62
N TRP A 238 26.17 -5.27 3.43
CA TRP A 238 27.56 -4.90 3.16
C TRP A 238 27.58 -3.59 2.36
N PRO A 239 27.67 -2.42 3.02
CA PRO A 239 27.57 -1.12 2.35
C PRO A 239 28.60 -0.87 1.24
N GLU A 240 29.78 -1.50 1.32
CA GLU A 240 30.79 -1.37 0.28
C GLU A 240 30.38 -2.06 -1.03
N LEU A 241 29.64 -3.19 -0.96
CA LEU A 241 29.12 -3.85 -2.16
C LEU A 241 28.10 -2.98 -2.90
N PHE A 242 27.37 -2.12 -2.19
CA PHE A 242 26.50 -1.16 -2.87
C PHE A 242 27.32 -0.21 -3.74
N LYS A 243 28.45 0.32 -3.23
CA LYS A 243 29.29 1.27 -3.97
C LYS A 243 29.98 0.62 -5.16
N ASP A 244 30.39 -0.64 -5.02
CA ASP A 244 31.15 -1.35 -6.03
C ASP A 244 30.23 -1.93 -7.13
N ASP A 245 29.07 -2.47 -6.77
CA ASP A 245 28.23 -3.25 -7.69
C ASP A 245 26.94 -2.55 -8.13
N VAL A 246 26.32 -1.74 -7.26
CA VAL A 246 24.98 -1.18 -7.50
C VAL A 246 25.07 0.27 -7.97
N LEU A 247 25.85 1.11 -7.28
CA LEU A 247 25.99 2.53 -7.59
C LEU A 247 26.39 2.78 -9.05
N PRO A 248 27.37 2.06 -9.66
CA PRO A 248 27.71 2.27 -11.06
C PRO A 248 26.54 1.99 -12.02
N LYS A 249 25.71 0.98 -11.71
CA LYS A 249 24.52 0.66 -12.52
C LYS A 249 23.47 1.75 -12.40
N LEU A 250 23.24 2.29 -11.20
CA LEU A 250 22.32 3.40 -10.98
C LEU A 250 22.78 4.68 -11.70
N GLN A 251 24.08 4.97 -11.71
CA GLN A 251 24.65 6.09 -12.46
C GLN A 251 24.43 5.95 -13.96
N ILE A 252 24.57 4.74 -14.52
CA ILE A 252 24.29 4.47 -15.94
C ILE A 252 22.79 4.60 -16.23
N LEU A 253 21.94 4.02 -15.38
CA LEU A 253 20.49 3.97 -15.56
C LEU A 253 19.85 5.35 -15.49
N LEU A 254 20.24 6.15 -14.49
CA LEU A 254 19.61 7.43 -14.19
C LEU A 254 20.36 8.61 -14.81
N GLY A 255 21.64 8.45 -15.16
CA GLY A 255 22.46 9.46 -15.83
C GLY A 255 22.41 10.81 -15.12
N ASP A 256 22.20 11.87 -15.90
CA ASP A 256 22.15 13.25 -15.42
C ASP A 256 20.97 13.55 -14.47
N LYS A 257 20.00 12.62 -14.34
CA LYS A 257 18.89 12.76 -13.39
C LYS A 257 19.28 12.42 -11.95
N LEU A 258 20.46 11.80 -11.75
CA LEU A 258 20.95 11.36 -10.44
C LEU A 258 22.02 12.31 -9.91
N GLU A 259 21.66 13.07 -8.87
CA GLU A 259 22.62 13.81 -8.05
C GLU A 259 23.09 12.91 -6.90
N ILE A 260 24.41 12.82 -6.67
CA ILE A 260 24.98 12.00 -5.58
C ILE A 260 25.54 12.93 -4.50
N ILE A 261 25.01 12.80 -3.28
CA ILE A 261 25.45 13.50 -2.09
C ILE A 261 26.28 12.53 -1.25
N LYS A 262 27.53 12.87 -0.96
CA LYS A 262 28.50 12.03 -0.24
C LYS A 262 28.77 12.50 1.17
#